data_AF-A0A2V5TJQ3-F1
#
_entry.id   AF-A0A2V5TJQ3-F1
#
_cell.length_a   1.000
_cell.length_b   1.000
_cell.length_c   1.000
_cell.angle_alpha   90.00
_cell.angle_beta   90.00
_cell.angle_gamma   90.00
#
_symmetry.space_group_name_H-M   'P 1'
#
loop_
_entity.id
_entity.type
_entity.pdbx_description
1 polymer ?
#
loop_
_entity_poly.entity_id
_entity_poly.type
_entity_poly.pdbx_seq_one_letter_code
_entity_poly.pdbx_strand_id
1 'polypeptide(L)'
;MNLVRCFALVLLREFPGYGGQQSLRADDWKLVRQHLHPVNKNASPQGSRGLYNLARDPGETRDVSMQHPEIVARLDKLLREQHTPSKDFPIRALDGD
;
A
#
# COMPACT_ATOMS: atom_id res chain seq x y z
N MET A 1 -11.86 24.56 19.09
CA MET A 1 -12.02 24.04 17.71
C MET A 1 -11.63 22.56 17.76
N ASN A 2 -12.59 21.71 18.08
CA ASN A 2 -12.31 20.30 18.34
C ASN A 2 -12.13 19.57 17.02
N LEU A 3 -10.90 19.13 16.78
CA LEU A 3 -10.52 18.25 15.70
C LEU A 3 -11.22 16.90 15.95
N VAL A 4 -12.39 16.70 15.36
CA VAL A 4 -12.97 15.36 15.26
C VAL A 4 -12.06 14.58 14.32
N ARG A 5 -11.06 13.88 14.87
CA ARG A 5 -10.40 12.80 14.15
C ARG A 5 -11.46 11.74 13.93
N CYS A 6 -12.18 11.81 12.82
CA CYS A 6 -12.78 10.62 12.24
C CYS A 6 -11.61 9.68 12.00
N PHE A 7 -11.48 8.64 12.84
CA PHE A 7 -10.64 7.51 12.51
C PHE A 7 -11.27 6.87 11.27
N ALA A 8 -10.83 7.29 10.08
CA ALA A 8 -11.07 6.52 8.87
C ALA A 8 -10.51 5.12 9.19
N LEU A 9 -11.37 4.11 9.21
CA LEU A 9 -10.95 2.75 9.48
C LEU A 9 -10.05 2.33 8.33
N VAL A 10 -8.75 2.28 8.59
CA VAL A 10 -7.76 1.80 7.65
C VAL A 10 -7.48 0.33 7.94
N LEU A 11 -7.41 -0.47 6.89
CA LEU A 11 -6.99 -1.87 6.97
C LEU A 11 -5.67 -2.02 6.22
N LEU A 12 -4.59 -2.21 6.99
CA LEU A 12 -3.27 -2.56 6.47
C LEU A 12 -3.13 -4.09 6.43
N ARG A 13 -2.64 -4.61 5.31
CA ARG A 13 -2.20 -6.00 5.21
C ARG A 13 -0.80 -6.04 4.60
N GLU A 14 0.10 -6.71 5.30
CA GLU A 14 1.47 -6.97 4.86
C GLU A 14 1.68 -8.47 4.72
N PHE A 15 2.37 -8.86 3.66
CA PHE A 15 2.63 -10.26 3.37
C PHE A 15 3.98 -10.42 2.67
N PRO A 16 5.02 -10.93 3.36
CA PRO A 16 6.35 -11.11 2.77
C PRO A 16 6.41 -12.19 1.67
N GLY A 17 5.44 -13.10 1.65
CA GLY A 17 5.34 -14.14 0.62
C GLY A 17 5.19 -13.58 -0.80
N TYR A 18 5.44 -14.41 -1.81
CA TYR A 18 5.28 -14.08 -3.23
C TYR A 18 5.96 -12.78 -3.65
N GLY A 19 7.21 -12.60 -3.21
CA GLY A 19 7.99 -11.41 -3.53
C GLY A 19 7.57 -10.16 -2.77
N GLY A 20 6.75 -10.27 -1.73
CA GLY A 20 6.46 -9.18 -0.80
C GLY A 20 5.32 -8.29 -1.30
N GLN A 21 4.32 -8.11 -0.44
CA GLN A 21 3.10 -7.40 -0.75
C GLN A 21 2.65 -6.54 0.44
N GLN A 22 2.05 -5.41 0.10
CA GLN A 22 1.42 -4.51 1.06
C GLN A 22 0.13 -3.99 0.44
N SER A 23 -0.95 -3.91 1.23
CA SER A 23 -2.18 -3.27 0.77
C SER A 23 -2.80 -2.43 1.88
N LEU A 24 -3.40 -1.32 1.50
CA LEU A 24 -4.16 -0.44 2.37
C LEU A 24 -5.56 -0.28 1.80
N ARG A 25 -6.58 -0.57 2.61
CA ARG A 25 -7.94 -0.11 2.35
C ARG A 25 -8.25 1.08 3.23
N ALA A 26 -8.68 2.18 2.63
CA ALA A 26 -9.12 3.38 3.30
C ALA A 26 -10.33 3.95 2.54
N ASP A 27 -11.48 4.00 3.21
CA ASP A 27 -12.77 4.36 2.61
C ASP A 27 -13.07 3.48 1.38
N ASP A 28 -13.39 4.12 0.25
CA ASP A 28 -13.67 3.48 -1.05
C ASP A 28 -12.42 3.04 -1.79
N TRP A 29 -11.22 3.34 -1.28
CA TRP A 29 -9.98 3.16 -2.02
C TRP A 29 -9.16 2.00 -1.46
N LYS A 30 -8.55 1.25 -2.36
CA LYS A 30 -7.52 0.28 -2.02
C LYS A 30 -6.27 0.51 -2.85
N LEU A 31 -5.15 0.68 -2.15
CA LEU A 31 -3.82 0.72 -2.73
C LEU A 31 -3.16 -0.64 -2.51
N VAL A 32 -2.62 -1.21 -3.58
CA VAL A 32 -1.88 -2.48 -3.55
C VAL A 32 -0.46 -2.23 -4.04
N ARG A 33 0.53 -2.75 -3.31
CA ARG A 33 1.95 -2.79 -3.67
C ARG A 33 2.42 -4.24 -3.69
N GLN A 34 3.17 -4.61 -4.71
CA GLN A 34 3.68 -5.97 -4.91
C GLN A 34 5.16 -5.91 -5.33
N HIS A 35 5.84 -7.05 -5.26
CA HIS A 35 7.27 -7.16 -5.60
C HIS A 35 8.16 -6.32 -4.68
N LEU A 36 7.82 -6.30 -3.38
CA LEU A 36 8.55 -5.60 -2.31
C LEU A 36 9.80 -6.35 -1.79
N HIS A 37 10.11 -7.52 -2.34
CA HIS A 37 11.40 -8.22 -2.22
C HIS A 37 12.11 -8.18 -3.57
N PRO A 38 12.78 -7.07 -3.91
CA PRO A 38 13.51 -6.97 -5.17
C PRO A 38 14.58 -8.06 -5.26
N VAL A 39 14.60 -8.79 -6.38
CA VAL A 39 15.54 -9.89 -6.62
C VAL A 39 16.85 -9.37 -7.25
N ASN A 40 16.79 -8.23 -7.95
CA ASN A 40 17.95 -7.55 -8.52
C ASN A 40 18.06 -6.11 -7.98
N LYS A 41 19.28 -5.58 -7.93
CA LYS A 41 19.54 -4.19 -7.48
C LYS A 41 18.91 -3.12 -8.37
N ASN A 42 18.49 -3.50 -9.58
CA ASN A 42 17.87 -2.60 -10.56
C ASN A 42 16.33 -2.63 -10.50
N ALA A 43 15.70 -3.50 -9.70
CA ALA A 43 14.25 -3.48 -9.52
C ALA A 43 13.84 -2.18 -8.80
N SER A 44 12.65 -1.68 -9.15
CA SER A 44 12.05 -0.57 -8.43
C SER A 44 11.99 -0.91 -6.94
N PRO A 45 12.67 -0.14 -6.05
CA PRO A 45 12.63 -0.40 -4.62
C PRO A 45 11.23 -0.21 -4.04
N GLN A 46 10.30 0.41 -4.79
CA GLN A 46 8.94 0.62 -4.34
C GLN A 46 7.96 -0.47 -4.80
N GLY A 47 8.41 -1.41 -5.63
CA GLY A 47 7.57 -2.45 -6.23
C GLY A 47 6.63 -1.91 -7.31
N SER A 48 5.76 -2.78 -7.83
CA SER A 48 4.62 -2.38 -8.65
C SER A 48 3.45 -1.94 -7.76
N ARG A 49 2.68 -0.94 -8.20
CA ARG A 49 1.55 -0.41 -7.45
C ARG A 49 0.29 -0.31 -8.31
N GLY A 50 -0.87 -0.49 -7.68
CA GLY A 50 -2.19 -0.31 -8.29
C GLY A 50 -3.18 0.32 -7.32
N LEU A 51 -4.04 1.20 -7.83
CA LEU A 51 -5.08 1.88 -7.07
C LEU A 51 -6.45 1.48 -7.62
N TYR A 52 -7.34 1.05 -6.73
CA TYR A 52 -8.68 0.58 -7.06
C TYR A 52 -9.73 1.33 -6.25
N ASN A 53 -10.85 1.66 -6.90
CA ASN A 53 -12.03 2.20 -6.24
C ASN A 53 -13.00 1.06 -5.94
N LEU A 54 -13.01 0.55 -4.71
CA LEU A 54 -13.81 -0.59 -4.29
C LEU A 54 -15.32 -0.30 -4.24
N ALA A 55 -15.74 0.97 -4.15
CA ALA A 55 -17.16 1.32 -4.22
C ALA A 55 -17.74 1.13 -5.63
N ARG A 56 -16.91 1.29 -6.67
CA ARG A 56 -17.31 1.14 -8.08
C ARG A 56 -16.82 -0.15 -8.73
N ASP A 57 -15.71 -0.68 -8.25
CA ASP A 57 -14.99 -1.83 -8.79
C ASP A 57 -14.50 -2.72 -7.62
N PRO A 58 -15.41 -3.41 -6.92
CA PRO A 58 -15.04 -4.29 -5.81
C PRO A 58 -14.19 -5.49 -6.25
N GLY A 59 -14.17 -5.80 -7.56
CA GLY A 59 -13.36 -6.86 -8.15
C GLY A 59 -11.93 -6.45 -8.52
N GLU A 60 -11.54 -5.19 -8.28
CA GLU A 60 -10.19 -4.68 -8.56
C GLU A 60 -9.78 -4.88 -10.03
N THR A 61 -10.73 -4.76 -10.95
CA THR A 61 -10.54 -5.03 -12.38
C THR A 61 -9.84 -3.90 -13.13
N ARG A 62 -9.87 -2.67 -12.60
CA ARG A 62 -9.32 -1.49 -13.28
C ARG A 62 -8.39 -0.70 -12.36
N ASP A 63 -7.10 -0.72 -12.68
CA ASP A 63 -6.13 0.17 -12.05
C ASP A 63 -6.34 1.62 -12.54
N VAL A 64 -6.55 2.53 -11.59
CA VAL A 64 -6.71 3.97 -11.84
C VAL A 64 -5.60 4.81 -11.20
N SER A 65 -4.47 4.19 -10.84
CA SER A 65 -3.32 4.83 -10.19
C SER A 65 -2.78 6.04 -10.95
N MET A 66 -2.69 5.95 -12.29
CA MET A 66 -2.22 7.03 -13.15
C MET A 66 -3.24 8.19 -13.29
N GLN A 67 -4.53 7.92 -13.03
CA GLN A 67 -5.60 8.91 -13.12
C GLN A 67 -5.80 9.67 -11.81
N HIS A 68 -5.38 9.09 -10.68
CA HIS A 68 -5.55 9.65 -9.34
C HIS A 68 -4.24 9.66 -8.53
N PRO A 69 -3.16 10.31 -9.03
CA PRO A 69 -1.86 10.34 -8.35
C PRO A 69 -1.92 10.96 -6.95
N GLU A 70 -2.85 11.88 -6.70
CA GLU A 70 -3.08 12.50 -5.40
C GLU A 70 -3.57 11.50 -4.34
N ILE A 71 -4.42 10.55 -4.76
CA ILE A 71 -4.92 9.50 -3.88
C ILE A 71 -3.82 8.49 -3.58
N VAL A 72 -3.05 8.12 -4.61
CA VAL A 72 -1.87 7.25 -4.44
C VAL A 72 -0.92 7.87 -3.42
N ALA A 73 -0.56 9.14 -3.56
CA ALA A 73 0.35 9.83 -2.64
C ALA A 73 -0.18 9.85 -1.20
N ARG A 74 -1.48 10.10 -1.02
CA ARG A 74 -2.13 10.09 0.30
C ARG A 74 -2.08 8.70 0.95
N LEU A 75 -2.44 7.66 0.20
CA LEU A 75 -2.45 6.29 0.72
C LEU A 75 -1.03 5.74 0.94
N ASP A 76 -0.06 6.10 0.09
CA ASP A 76 1.36 5.79 0.30
C ASP A 76 1.89 6.39 1.60
N LYS A 77 1.47 7.63 1.93
CA LYS A 77 1.81 8.25 3.21
C LYS A 77 1.23 7.45 4.38
N LEU A 78 -0.04 7.06 4.31
CA LEU A 78 -0.68 6.24 5.35
C LEU A 78 -0.01 4.86 5.48
N LEU A 79 0.39 4.22 4.38
CA LEU A 79 1.13 2.96 4.42
C LEU A 79 2.42 3.10 5.23
N ARG A 80 3.21 4.16 4.98
CA ARG A 80 4.44 4.42 5.73
C ARG A 80 4.19 4.74 7.20
N GLU A 81 3.11 5.46 7.50
CA GLU A 81 2.76 5.83 8.88
C GLU A 81 2.23 4.65 9.71
N GLN A 82 1.59 3.67 9.09
CA GLN A 82 1.00 2.50 9.77
C GLN A 82 1.91 1.27 9.77
N HIS A 83 2.92 1.23 8.89
CA HIS A 83 3.87 0.13 8.82
C HIS A 83 4.67 0.03 10.12
N THR A 84 4.81 -1.20 10.63
CA THR A 84 5.67 -1.52 11.77
C THR A 84 6.61 -2.65 11.35
N PRO A 85 7.94 -2.44 11.37
CA PRO A 85 8.90 -3.46 11.01
C PRO A 85 8.75 -4.76 11.81
N SER A 86 8.86 -5.90 11.14
CA SER A 86 8.85 -7.21 11.77
C SER A 86 10.21 -7.89 11.62
N LYS A 87 10.78 -8.34 12.74
CA LYS A 87 12.07 -9.07 12.73
C LYS A 87 11.95 -10.46 12.10
N ASP A 88 10.83 -11.14 12.34
CA ASP A 88 10.60 -12.50 11.84
C ASP A 88 10.15 -12.50 10.38
N PHE A 89 9.51 -11.40 9.95
CA PHE A 89 8.85 -11.27 8.66
C PHE A 89 9.16 -9.92 7.99
N PRO A 90 10.44 -9.59 7.74
CA PRO A 90 10.81 -8.30 7.18
C PRO A 90 10.34 -8.20 5.73
N ILE A 91 10.00 -6.98 5.29
CA ILE A 91 9.79 -6.64 3.89
C ILE A 91 10.94 -5.74 3.45
N ARG A 92 11.84 -6.27 2.62
CA ARG A 92 13.12 -5.62 2.25
C ARG A 92 12.97 -4.19 1.71
N ALA A 93 11.96 -3.96 0.87
CA ALA A 93 11.67 -2.64 0.31
C ALA A 93 11.22 -1.59 1.34
N LEU A 94 10.75 -2.02 2.52
CA LEU A 94 10.20 -1.15 3.57
C LEU A 94 11.16 -0.98 4.74
N ASP A 95 11.77 -2.09 5.17
CA ASP A 95 12.56 -2.16 6.40
C ASP A 95 14.03 -1.81 6.20
N GLY A 96 14.52 -1.87 4.95
CA GLY A 96 15.95 -1.82 4.65
C GLY A 96 16.64 -3.14 5.02
N ASP A 97 17.48 -3.63 4.11
CA ASP A 97 18.48 -4.68 4.41
C ASP A 97 19.80 -4.03 4.84
#